data_AF-A0A2V5JET5-F1
#
_entry.id   AF-A0A2V5JET5-F1
#
_cell.length_a   1.000
_cell.length_b   1.000
_cell.length_c   1.000
_cell.angle_alpha   90.00
_cell.angle_beta   90.00
_cell.angle_gamma   90.00
#
_symmetry.space_group_name_H-M   'P 1'
#
loop_
_entity.id
_entity.type
_entity.pdbx_description
1 polymer ?
#
loop_
_entity_poly.entity_id
_entity_poly.type
_entity_poly.pdbx_seq_one_letter_code
_entity_poly.pdbx_strand_id
1 'polypeptide(L)'
;MLLTPFRPSEGSPTFQEEYRNSSYVPEVIETVLGRQVVAPDTPYVAAAGPSALYFIDTRFDPEMAQHIKLQIEKASVPQLDEYIAIDEIEATAEVKNRVTGETTFVFDPRYARVLFARGMNRHNPDLKLPEPEPAGDWLVTYNLDKVVS
;
A
#
# COMPACT_ATOMS: atom_id res chain seq x y z
N MET A 1 -20.03 0.06 -12.25
CA MET A 1 -19.38 0.04 -10.93
C MET A 1 -17.93 -0.30 -11.16
N LEU A 2 -17.00 0.62 -10.86
CA LEU A 2 -15.57 0.29 -10.88
C LEU A 2 -15.32 -0.64 -9.70
N LEU A 3 -15.07 -1.92 -9.96
CA LEU A 3 -14.48 -2.80 -8.97
C LEU A 3 -13.16 -2.15 -8.55
N THR A 4 -13.02 -1.82 -7.26
CA THR A 4 -11.72 -1.43 -6.70
C THR A 4 -10.71 -2.51 -7.06
N PRO A 5 -9.53 -2.16 -7.63
CA PRO A 5 -8.55 -3.14 -8.10
C PRO A 5 -8.02 -4.05 -6.96
N PHE A 6 -8.27 -3.64 -5.71
CA PHE A 6 -7.97 -4.39 -4.50
C PHE A 6 -9.03 -5.43 -4.10
N ARG A 7 -10.12 -5.61 -4.86
CA ARG A 7 -11.18 -6.59 -4.56
C ARG A 7 -11.45 -7.53 -5.74
N PRO A 8 -11.38 -8.86 -5.52
CA PRO A 8 -11.52 -9.83 -6.60
C PRO A 8 -12.98 -10.00 -7.06
N SER A 9 -14.00 -9.87 -6.19
CA SER A 9 -15.44 -9.99 -6.54
C SER A 9 -16.37 -9.80 -5.32
N GLU A 10 -17.69 -9.84 -5.53
CA GLU A 10 -18.72 -9.88 -4.47
C GLU A 10 -18.50 -11.03 -3.47
N GLY A 11 -18.96 -10.85 -2.23
CA GLY A 11 -18.78 -11.80 -1.12
C GLY A 11 -17.79 -11.32 -0.05
N SER A 12 -17.80 -11.98 1.09
CA SER A 12 -16.95 -11.63 2.23
C SER A 12 -15.47 -11.92 1.91
N PRO A 13 -14.55 -10.98 2.19
CA PRO A 13 -13.14 -11.19 1.97
C PRO A 13 -12.55 -12.24 2.92
N THR A 14 -11.48 -12.89 2.48
CA THR A 14 -10.72 -13.82 3.29
C THR A 14 -9.29 -13.32 3.48
N PHE A 15 -8.74 -13.50 4.67
CA PHE A 15 -7.42 -12.98 5.05
C PHE A 15 -6.53 -14.08 5.64
N GLN A 16 -5.23 -13.82 5.68
CA GLN A 16 -4.30 -14.59 6.52
C GLN A 16 -4.42 -14.13 7.98
N GLU A 17 -5.40 -14.71 8.68
CA GLU A 17 -5.75 -14.37 10.06
C GLU A 17 -4.61 -14.59 11.06
N GLU A 18 -3.63 -15.45 10.73
CA GLU A 18 -2.45 -15.70 11.56
C GLU A 18 -1.64 -14.42 11.83
N TYR A 19 -1.65 -13.46 10.91
CA TYR A 19 -0.96 -12.16 11.07
C TYR A 19 -1.91 -11.04 11.57
N ARG A 20 -3.22 -11.31 11.64
CA ARG A 20 -4.23 -10.38 12.21
C ARG A 20 -4.52 -10.65 13.68
N ASN A 21 -4.14 -11.83 14.17
CA ASN A 21 -4.38 -12.22 15.55
C ASN A 21 -3.71 -11.24 16.52
N SER A 22 -4.41 -10.91 17.60
CA SER A 22 -3.91 -10.10 18.73
C SER A 22 -2.56 -10.57 19.32
N SER A 23 -2.20 -11.84 19.13
CA SER A 23 -0.92 -12.40 19.57
C SER A 23 0.22 -12.24 18.55
N TYR A 24 -0.07 -11.83 17.31
CA TYR A 24 0.96 -11.61 16.31
C TYR A 24 1.76 -10.36 16.63
N VAL A 25 3.08 -10.51 16.66
CA VAL A 25 4.03 -9.42 16.85
C VAL A 25 4.76 -9.23 15.51
N PRO A 26 4.59 -8.09 14.82
CA PRO A 26 5.28 -7.86 13.56
C PRO A 26 6.77 -7.65 13.82
N GLU A 27 7.59 -8.02 12.84
CA GLU A 27 8.97 -7.60 12.81
C GLU A 27 9.05 -6.07 12.61
N VAL A 28 9.99 -5.43 13.32
CA VAL A 28 10.18 -3.98 13.27
C VAL A 28 11.66 -3.68 13.08
N ILE A 29 11.96 -2.81 12.13
CA ILE A 29 13.32 -2.33 11.85
C ILE A 29 13.46 -0.86 12.22
N GLU A 30 14.67 -0.48 12.65
CA GLU A 30 15.05 0.91 12.84
C GLU A 30 15.59 1.48 11.52
N THR A 31 15.03 2.59 11.07
CA THR A 31 15.49 3.31 9.88
C THR A 31 15.83 4.75 10.22
N VAL A 32 16.51 5.47 9.31
CA VAL A 32 16.76 6.92 9.45
C VAL A 32 15.45 7.72 9.56
N LEU A 33 14.33 7.17 9.06
CA LEU A 33 13.00 7.77 9.12
C LEU A 33 12.18 7.32 10.34
N GLY A 34 12.80 6.55 11.25
CA GLY A 34 12.16 5.96 12.44
C GLY A 34 11.86 4.47 12.30
N ARG A 35 11.15 3.94 13.29
CA ARG A 35 10.74 2.52 13.35
C ARG A 35 9.71 2.20 12.28
N GLN A 36 9.92 1.09 11.58
CA GLN A 36 9.02 0.62 10.53
C GLN A 36 8.70 -0.86 10.68
N VAL A 37 7.43 -1.24 10.52
CA VAL A 37 7.00 -2.64 10.44
C VAL A 37 7.49 -3.26 9.15
N VAL A 38 7.86 -4.53 9.22
CA VAL A 38 8.19 -5.36 8.07
C VAL A 38 7.01 -6.29 7.81
N ALA A 39 6.55 -6.31 6.56
CA ALA A 39 5.52 -7.26 6.15
C ALA A 39 6.09 -8.69 6.15
N PRO A 40 5.30 -9.70 6.59
CA PRO A 40 5.73 -11.09 6.51
C PRO A 40 5.99 -11.52 5.06
N ASP A 41 6.79 -12.57 4.89
CA ASP A 41 7.14 -13.16 3.59
C ASP A 41 5.96 -13.97 3.02
N THR A 42 4.95 -13.23 2.55
CA THR A 42 3.71 -13.73 1.96
C THR A 42 3.19 -12.69 0.97
N PRO A 43 2.56 -13.08 -0.15
CA PRO A 43 1.98 -12.13 -1.09
C PRO A 43 0.71 -11.44 -0.54
N TYR A 44 0.12 -11.95 0.55
CA TYR A 44 -1.18 -11.50 1.04
C TYR A 44 -1.12 -10.44 2.16
N VAL A 45 0.07 -10.01 2.55
CA VAL A 45 0.24 -8.97 3.58
C VAL A 45 1.31 -7.98 3.11
N ALA A 46 0.94 -6.71 3.05
CA ALA A 46 1.76 -5.62 2.56
C ALA A 46 2.06 -4.62 3.67
N ALA A 47 3.26 -4.05 3.70
CA ALA A 47 3.54 -2.90 4.55
C ALA A 47 2.82 -1.67 3.98
N ALA A 48 1.93 -1.08 4.78
CA ALA A 48 1.06 0.02 4.38
C ALA A 48 1.37 1.31 5.15
N GLY A 49 2.63 1.47 5.54
CA GLY A 49 3.15 2.60 6.28
C GLY A 49 4.12 2.16 7.37
N PRO A 50 4.69 3.10 8.14
CA PRO A 50 5.67 2.80 9.19
C PRO A 50 5.12 1.84 10.26
N SER A 51 3.82 1.87 10.55
CA SER A 51 3.24 1.09 11.64
C SER A 51 2.03 0.25 11.24
N ALA A 52 1.79 0.06 9.94
CA ALA A 52 0.58 -0.58 9.48
C ALA A 52 0.85 -1.70 8.46
N LEU A 53 0.08 -2.79 8.59
CA LEU A 53 0.02 -3.87 7.61
C LEU A 53 -1.34 -3.86 6.93
N TYR A 54 -1.35 -3.98 5.61
CA TYR A 54 -2.55 -4.14 4.80
C TYR A 54 -2.68 -5.58 4.34
N PHE A 55 -3.87 -6.14 4.53
CA PHE A 55 -4.21 -7.52 4.22
C PHE A 55 -4.88 -7.58 2.87
N ILE A 56 -4.30 -8.37 1.97
CA ILE A 56 -4.82 -8.58 0.62
C ILE A 56 -5.70 -9.83 0.65
N ASP A 57 -6.80 -9.78 -0.11
CA ASP A 57 -7.77 -10.87 -0.17
C ASP A 57 -7.11 -12.15 -0.65
N THR A 58 -7.20 -13.22 0.14
CA THR A 58 -6.58 -14.52 -0.22
C THR A 58 -7.29 -15.24 -1.35
N ARG A 59 -8.41 -14.70 -1.85
CA ARG A 59 -9.08 -15.15 -3.08
C ARG A 59 -8.34 -14.74 -4.35
N PHE A 60 -7.44 -13.75 -4.28
CA PHE A 60 -6.53 -13.49 -5.39
C PHE A 60 -5.56 -14.65 -5.55
N ASP A 61 -5.17 -14.95 -6.79
CA ASP A 61 -4.01 -15.82 -6.99
C ASP A 61 -2.73 -15.15 -6.42
N PRO A 62 -1.72 -15.95 -6.03
CA PRO A 62 -0.51 -15.42 -5.42
C PRO A 62 0.23 -14.37 -6.26
N GLU A 63 0.21 -14.48 -7.59
CA GLU A 63 0.91 -13.53 -8.47
C GLU A 63 0.22 -12.17 -8.47
N MET A 64 -1.12 -12.17 -8.56
CA MET A 64 -1.91 -10.96 -8.46
C MET A 64 -1.82 -10.33 -7.07
N ALA A 65 -1.87 -11.13 -5.99
CA ALA A 65 -1.68 -10.63 -4.64
C ALA A 65 -0.27 -10.01 -4.46
N GLN A 66 0.77 -10.65 -4.97
CA GLN A 66 2.13 -10.12 -4.94
C GLN A 66 2.24 -8.80 -5.72
N HIS A 67 1.58 -8.70 -6.88
CA HIS A 67 1.53 -7.48 -7.65
C HIS A 67 0.86 -6.34 -6.85
N ILE A 68 -0.28 -6.62 -6.22
CA ILE A 68 -0.99 -5.67 -5.36
C ILE A 68 -0.11 -5.23 -4.19
N LYS A 69 0.54 -6.18 -3.50
CA LYS A 69 1.47 -5.94 -2.40
C LYS A 69 2.53 -4.93 -2.78
N LEU A 70 3.18 -5.13 -3.94
CA LEU A 70 4.23 -4.25 -4.42
C LEU A 70 3.72 -2.82 -4.67
N GLN A 71 2.52 -2.66 -5.25
CA GLN A 71 1.92 -1.33 -5.46
C GLN A 71 1.66 -0.62 -4.11
N ILE A 72 1.15 -1.34 -3.11
CA ILE A 72 0.86 -0.78 -1.78
C ILE A 72 2.15 -0.38 -1.07
N GLU A 73 3.15 -1.27 -1.05
CA GLU A 73 4.41 -1.03 -0.34
C GLU A 73 5.17 0.15 -0.94
N LYS A 74 5.25 0.23 -2.26
CA LYS A 74 5.90 1.36 -2.95
C LYS A 74 5.18 2.69 -2.75
N ALA A 75 3.87 2.67 -2.53
CA ALA A 75 3.10 3.89 -2.23
C ALA A 75 3.19 4.32 -0.76
N SER A 76 3.42 3.37 0.17
CA SER A 76 3.17 3.61 1.60
C SER A 76 4.42 3.59 2.45
N VAL A 77 5.45 2.83 2.07
CA VAL A 77 6.68 2.69 2.84
C VAL A 77 7.68 3.76 2.38
N PRO A 78 8.01 4.74 3.24
CA PRO A 78 8.89 5.82 2.84
C PRO A 78 10.34 5.31 2.71
N GLN A 79 10.98 5.68 1.60
CA GLN A 79 12.39 5.43 1.33
C GLN A 79 13.14 6.77 1.29
N LEU A 80 14.31 6.84 1.92
CA LEU A 80 15.04 8.10 2.10
C LEU A 80 15.44 8.74 0.76
N ASP A 81 15.85 7.91 -0.20
CA ASP A 81 16.37 8.32 -1.49
C ASP A 81 15.33 8.24 -2.60
N GLU A 82 14.05 8.05 -2.28
CA GLU A 82 12.98 7.98 -3.29
C GLU A 82 11.88 9.02 -3.02
N TYR A 83 11.15 9.40 -4.06
CA TYR A 83 9.91 10.17 -3.95
C TYR A 83 8.91 9.73 -5.02
N ILE A 84 7.63 9.94 -4.74
CA ILE A 84 6.55 9.63 -5.68
C ILE A 84 6.30 10.85 -6.56
N ALA A 85 6.48 10.70 -7.86
CA ALA A 85 6.09 11.68 -8.86
C ALA A 85 4.71 11.29 -9.41
N ILE A 86 3.77 12.22 -9.40
CA ILE A 86 2.38 12.01 -9.82
C ILE A 86 2.14 12.87 -11.05
N ASP A 87 1.65 12.25 -12.12
CA ASP A 87 1.09 12.96 -13.27
C ASP A 87 -0.43 13.00 -13.15
N GLU A 88 -0.96 14.19 -12.89
CA GLU A 88 -2.37 14.44 -12.63
C GLU A 88 -3.16 14.71 -13.92
N ILE A 89 -2.50 14.76 -15.08
CA ILE A 89 -3.16 14.85 -16.38
C ILE A 89 -3.42 13.43 -16.89
N GLU A 90 -2.42 12.55 -16.81
CA GLU A 90 -2.54 11.16 -17.22
C GLU A 90 -3.11 10.24 -16.12
N ALA A 91 -3.18 10.77 -14.89
CA ALA A 91 -3.53 10.04 -13.67
C ALA A 91 -2.65 8.79 -13.51
N THR A 92 -1.34 9.00 -13.58
CA THR A 92 -0.28 8.01 -13.40
C THR A 92 0.65 8.43 -12.27
N ALA A 93 1.48 7.50 -11.79
CA ALA A 93 2.50 7.78 -10.79
C ALA A 93 3.72 6.90 -11.00
N GLU A 94 4.86 7.39 -10.54
CA GLU A 94 6.14 6.68 -10.56
C GLU A 94 6.95 7.00 -9.30
N VAL A 95 7.83 6.09 -8.92
CA VAL A 95 8.84 6.32 -7.88
C VAL A 95 10.12 6.72 -8.58
N LYS A 96 10.73 7.82 -8.12
CA LYS A 96 11.99 8.33 -8.64
C LYS A 96 13.04 8.37 -7.56
N ASN A 97 14.27 8.00 -7.93
CA ASN A 97 15.42 8.25 -7.10
C ASN A 97 15.65 9.77 -6.98
N ARG A 98 15.82 10.26 -5.76
CA ARG A 98 15.97 11.68 -5.45
C ARG A 98 17.32 12.25 -5.90
N VAL A 99 18.36 11.42 -5.97
CA VAL A 99 19.73 11.82 -6.35
C VAL A 99 19.91 11.79 -7.86
N THR A 100 19.51 10.70 -8.53
CA THR A 100 19.72 10.52 -9.97
C THR A 100 18.57 11.03 -10.82
N GLY A 101 17.36 11.13 -10.25
CA GLY A 101 16.13 11.45 -10.97
C GLY A 101 15.57 10.28 -11.80
N GLU A 102 16.23 9.12 -11.79
CA GLU A 102 15.79 7.94 -12.53
C GLU A 102 14.54 7.32 -11.92
N THR A 103 13.67 6.81 -12.78
CA THR A 103 12.47 6.07 -12.36
C THR A 103 12.88 4.68 -11.87
N THR A 104 12.61 4.40 -10.59
CA THR A 104 12.91 3.10 -9.96
C THR A 104 11.68 2.17 -9.94
N PHE A 105 10.48 2.73 -10.10
CA PHE A 105 9.23 1.97 -10.17
C PHE A 105 8.13 2.76 -10.91
N VAL A 106 7.32 2.06 -11.70
CA VAL A 106 6.13 2.64 -12.35
C VAL A 106 4.90 1.95 -11.78
N PHE A 107 3.95 2.73 -11.26
CA PHE A 107 2.70 2.17 -10.75
C PHE A 107 1.81 1.73 -11.91
N ASP A 108 1.07 0.61 -11.74
CA ASP A 108 -0.02 0.31 -12.68
C ASP A 108 -1.06 1.43 -12.56
N PRO A 109 -1.47 2.07 -13.67
CA PRO A 109 -2.36 3.24 -13.65
C PRO A 109 -3.67 3.02 -12.88
N ARG A 110 -4.20 1.80 -12.84
CA ARG A 110 -5.42 1.47 -12.09
C ARG A 110 -5.20 1.59 -10.58
N TYR A 111 -4.03 1.18 -10.09
CA TYR A 111 -3.68 1.29 -8.68
C TYR A 111 -3.28 2.72 -8.32
N ALA A 112 -2.51 3.40 -9.18
CA ALA A 112 -2.14 4.81 -8.99
C ALA A 112 -3.38 5.69 -8.79
N ARG A 113 -4.40 5.51 -9.62
CA ARG A 113 -5.67 6.25 -9.54
C ARG A 113 -6.43 6.05 -8.24
N VAL A 114 -6.22 4.93 -7.55
CA VAL A 114 -6.88 4.66 -6.26
C VAL A 114 -6.00 5.11 -5.10
N LEU A 115 -4.71 4.76 -5.13
CA LEU A 115 -3.74 5.10 -4.09
C LEU A 115 -3.53 6.62 -3.95
N PHE A 116 -3.56 7.35 -5.07
CA PHE A 116 -3.31 8.79 -5.11
C PHE A 116 -4.54 9.62 -5.47
N ALA A 117 -5.74 9.01 -5.52
CA ALA A 117 -7.00 9.67 -5.93
C ALA A 117 -7.21 11.02 -5.25
N ARG A 118 -7.06 11.06 -3.92
CA ARG A 118 -7.27 12.28 -3.12
C ARG A 118 -6.31 13.41 -3.49
N GLY A 119 -5.04 13.07 -3.75
CA GLY A 119 -4.04 14.04 -4.20
C GLY A 119 -4.35 14.53 -5.60
N MET A 120 -4.52 13.60 -6.54
CA MET A 120 -4.84 13.87 -7.94
C MET A 120 -6.11 14.73 -8.08
N ASN A 121 -7.20 14.40 -7.37
CA ASN A 121 -8.44 15.18 -7.38
C ASN A 121 -8.29 16.58 -6.77
N ARG A 122 -7.42 16.74 -5.76
CA ARG A 122 -7.19 18.05 -5.14
C ARG A 122 -6.53 19.02 -6.10
N HIS A 123 -5.62 18.53 -6.95
CA HIS A 123 -4.87 19.36 -7.89
C HIS A 123 -5.55 19.43 -9.27
N ASN A 124 -6.22 18.36 -9.71
CA ASN A 124 -7.03 18.29 -10.92
C ASN A 124 -8.45 17.75 -10.61
N PRO A 125 -9.39 18.62 -10.19
CA PRO A 125 -10.75 18.22 -9.82
C PRO A 125 -11.57 17.59 -10.96
N ASP A 126 -11.19 17.82 -12.22
CA ASP A 126 -11.90 17.28 -13.38
C ASP A 126 -11.71 15.77 -13.54
N LEU A 127 -10.66 15.19 -12.93
CA LEU A 127 -10.41 13.75 -12.94
C LEU A 127 -11.53 12.94 -12.28
N LYS A 128 -12.12 13.48 -11.20
CA LYS A 128 -13.23 12.86 -10.43
C LYS A 128 -12.95 11.39 -10.08
N LEU A 129 -11.72 11.09 -9.68
CA LEU A 129 -11.34 9.73 -9.29
C LEU A 129 -12.12 9.32 -8.03
N PRO A 130 -12.56 8.07 -7.91
CA PRO A 130 -13.19 7.58 -6.70
C PRO A 130 -12.17 7.59 -5.56
N GLU A 131 -12.41 8.39 -4.53
CA GLU A 131 -11.59 8.36 -3.32
C GLU A 131 -11.89 7.09 -2.52
N PRO A 132 -10.87 6.32 -2.11
CA PRO A 132 -11.08 5.09 -1.37
C PRO A 132 -11.67 5.41 0.02
N GLU A 133 -12.64 4.61 0.44
CA GLU A 133 -13.11 4.58 1.82
C GLU A 133 -11.99 4.11 2.76
N PRO A 134 -12.07 4.39 4.07
CA PRO A 134 -11.12 3.87 5.04
C PRO A 134 -10.95 2.35 4.89
N ALA A 135 -9.70 1.89 4.95
CA ALA A 135 -9.36 0.48 4.74
C ALA A 135 -10.05 -0.47 5.74
N GLY A 136 -10.54 0.00 6.88
CA GLY A 136 -11.32 -0.80 7.84
C GLY A 136 -10.56 -2.06 8.26
N ASP A 137 -11.23 -3.22 8.16
CA ASP A 137 -10.69 -4.53 8.53
C ASP A 137 -9.43 -4.94 7.74
N TRP A 138 -9.19 -4.31 6.59
CA TRP A 138 -8.07 -4.61 5.70
C TRP A 138 -6.75 -4.04 6.22
N LEU A 139 -6.78 -3.12 7.19
CA LEU A 139 -5.59 -2.44 7.72
C LEU A 139 -5.47 -2.69 9.22
N VAL A 140 -4.32 -3.19 9.65
CA VAL A 140 -3.98 -3.33 11.07
C VAL A 140 -2.85 -2.37 11.39
N THR A 141 -3.07 -1.50 12.38
CA THR A 141 -2.06 -0.56 12.87
C THR A 141 -1.49 -1.04 14.21
N TYR A 142 -0.16 -1.08 14.30
CA TYR A 142 0.58 -1.53 15.46
C TYR A 142 1.09 -0.33 16.25
N ASN A 143 1.05 -0.44 17.57
CA ASN A 143 1.74 0.49 18.45
C ASN A 143 3.20 0.04 18.59
N LEU A 144 4.10 0.69 17.85
CA LEU A 144 5.51 0.32 17.82
C LEU A 144 6.18 0.46 19.19
N ASP A 145 5.76 1.40 20.04
CA ASP A 145 6.30 1.57 21.39
C ASP A 145 6.07 0.34 22.29
N LYS A 146 5.06 -0.47 21.96
CA LYS A 146 4.72 -1.70 22.67
C LYS A 146 5.34 -2.94 22.05
N VAL A 147 5.85 -2.85 20.82
CA VAL A 147 6.59 -3.93 20.17
C VAL A 147 8.01 -3.89 20.72
N VAL A 148 8.29 -4.74 21.70
CA VAL A 148 9.62 -4.89 22.30
C VAL A 148 10.43 -5.79 21.38
N SER A 149 11.54 -5.27 20.85
CA SER A 149 12.57 -6.02 20.13
C SER A 149 13.40 -6.89 21.06
#